data_AF-A0A4D9DF71-F1
#
_entry.id   AF-A0A4D9DF71-F1
#
_cell.length_a   1.000
_cell.length_b   1.000
_cell.length_c   1.000
_cell.angle_alpha   90.00
_cell.angle_beta   90.00
_cell.angle_gamma   90.00
#
_symmetry.space_group_name_H-M   'P 1'
#
loop_
_entity.id
_entity.type
_entity.pdbx_description
1 polymer ?
#
loop_
_entity_poly.entity_id
_entity_poly.type
_entity_poly.pdbx_seq_one_letter_code
_entity_poly.pdbx_strand_id
1 'polypeptide(L)'
;MSRSADFSGPSFVVAIKDPLTFHMSRGMNPGVPAQLQFGGFRSNTHKFHRVRSLGTYPDEHFTEGEPKRLIAAFQGRLTQISQEIQERNKSLPIPYRYLDPHQIENSTSI
;
A
#
# COMPACT_ATOMS: atom_id res chain seq x y z
N MET A 1 46.66 -13.03 -16.39
CA MET A 1 46.01 -13.42 -15.11
C MET A 1 44.52 -13.11 -15.23
N SER A 2 43.69 -14.17 -15.30
CA SER A 2 42.34 -14.37 -14.71
C SER A 2 41.39 -13.16 -14.55
N ARG A 3 40.11 -13.11 -14.99
CA ARG A 3 39.07 -14.11 -15.32
C ARG A 3 38.08 -13.57 -16.38
N SER A 4 37.50 -14.49 -17.16
CA SER A 4 36.39 -14.32 -18.09
C SER A 4 35.02 -14.30 -17.39
N ALA A 5 34.06 -13.59 -17.97
CA ALA A 5 32.63 -13.89 -17.88
C ALA A 5 31.92 -13.36 -19.15
N ASP A 6 31.57 -14.29 -20.04
CA ASP A 6 30.72 -14.06 -21.19
C ASP A 6 29.29 -13.80 -20.73
N PHE A 7 28.72 -12.63 -21.05
CA PHE A 7 27.28 -12.39 -20.97
C PHE A 7 26.70 -12.48 -22.38
N SER A 8 26.30 -13.70 -22.76
CA SER A 8 25.40 -13.92 -23.89
C SER A 8 23.97 -13.63 -23.43
N GLY A 9 23.39 -12.53 -23.91
CA GLY A 9 22.00 -12.14 -23.65
C GLY A 9 21.53 -11.11 -24.68
N PRO A 10 20.25 -11.13 -25.09
CA PRO A 10 19.78 -10.35 -26.22
C PRO A 10 19.89 -8.84 -25.96
N SER A 11 20.53 -8.14 -26.89
CA SER A 11 20.56 -6.69 -26.94
C SER A 11 19.14 -6.15 -27.18
N PHE A 12 18.49 -5.65 -26.13
CA PHE A 12 17.26 -4.88 -26.30
C PHE A 12 17.62 -3.43 -26.63
N VAL A 13 17.44 -3.05 -27.88
CA VAL A 13 17.51 -1.65 -28.30
C VAL A 13 16.13 -1.04 -28.07
N VAL A 14 16.00 -0.19 -27.05
CA VAL A 14 14.80 0.63 -26.83
C VAL A 14 14.92 1.87 -27.71
N ALA A 15 14.29 1.84 -28.88
CA ALA A 15 14.14 3.05 -29.70
C ALA A 15 12.98 3.89 -29.14
N ILE A 16 13.28 4.91 -28.34
CA ILE A 16 12.31 5.93 -27.97
C ILE A 16 12.21 6.88 -29.16
N LYS A 17 11.20 6.70 -30.02
CA LYS A 17 10.94 7.67 -31.09
C LYS A 17 9.74 8.56 -30.85
N ASP A 18 8.76 8.18 -30.03
CA ASP A 18 7.64 9.04 -29.62
C ASP A 18 7.05 8.54 -28.29
N PRO A 19 6.70 9.42 -27.33
CA PRO A 19 6.30 9.00 -25.97
C PRO A 19 4.89 8.42 -25.83
N LEU A 20 4.13 8.25 -26.93
CA LEU A 20 2.70 7.93 -26.86
C LEU A 20 2.23 6.69 -27.64
N THR A 21 3.11 5.85 -28.16
CA THR A 21 2.65 4.64 -28.86
C THR A 21 3.54 3.43 -28.58
N PHE A 22 3.09 2.53 -27.70
CA PHE A 22 3.73 1.24 -27.45
C PHE A 22 2.93 0.14 -28.17
N HIS A 23 3.46 -0.41 -29.27
CA HIS A 23 2.86 -1.55 -29.95
C HIS A 23 3.45 -2.86 -29.40
N MET A 24 2.62 -3.67 -28.74
CA MET A 24 2.98 -4.97 -28.19
C MET A 24 2.55 -6.08 -29.17
N SER A 25 3.51 -6.74 -29.82
CA SER A 25 3.22 -7.88 -30.71
C SER A 25 2.89 -9.14 -29.92
N ARG A 26 1.83 -9.81 -30.40
CA ARG A 26 0.98 -10.79 -29.72
C ARG A 26 1.69 -12.11 -29.38
N GLY A 27 1.53 -12.55 -28.14
CA GLY A 27 1.89 -13.90 -27.66
C GLY A 27 1.50 -14.11 -26.20
N MET A 28 0.20 -14.05 -25.87
CA MET A 28 -0.31 -14.29 -24.51
C MET A 28 -1.41 -15.36 -24.52
N ASN A 29 -1.27 -16.36 -23.65
CA ASN A 29 -2.31 -17.33 -23.30
C ASN A 29 -3.46 -16.62 -22.56
N PRO A 30 -4.73 -16.79 -22.95
CA PRO A 30 -5.85 -16.15 -22.27
C PRO A 30 -6.18 -16.91 -21.00
N GLY A 31 -5.97 -16.30 -19.82
CA GLY A 31 -6.43 -16.88 -18.55
C GLY A 31 -5.63 -16.49 -17.31
N VAL A 32 -4.48 -15.83 -17.44
CA VAL A 32 -3.70 -15.35 -16.29
C VAL A 32 -3.74 -13.83 -16.28
N PRO A 33 -4.25 -13.16 -15.23
CA PRO A 33 -4.14 -11.72 -15.13
C PRO A 33 -2.65 -11.34 -15.09
N ALA A 34 -2.23 -10.51 -16.05
CA ALA A 34 -0.86 -10.04 -16.16
C ALA A 34 -0.53 -9.18 -14.93
N GLN A 35 0.23 -9.74 -13.99
CA GLN A 35 0.86 -8.95 -12.94
C GLN A 35 2.11 -8.31 -13.52
N LEU A 36 2.11 -6.97 -13.65
CA LEU A 36 3.32 -6.22 -13.98
C LEU A 36 4.34 -6.43 -12.85
N GLN A 37 5.34 -7.26 -13.10
CA GLN A 37 6.50 -7.39 -12.23
C GLN A 37 7.60 -6.46 -12.77
N PHE A 38 7.65 -5.23 -12.24
CA PHE A 38 8.85 -4.40 -12.34
C PHE A 38 9.87 -4.91 -11.33
N GLY A 39 11.11 -5.15 -11.80
CA GLY A 39 12.18 -5.73 -11.00
C GLY A 39 12.55 -4.90 -9.78
N GLY A 40 12.86 -5.60 -8.68
CA GLY A 40 13.92 -5.17 -7.78
C GLY A 40 13.58 -4.21 -6.65
N PHE A 41 12.46 -4.38 -5.93
CA PHE A 41 12.38 -4.17 -4.47
C PHE A 41 11.17 -4.96 -3.97
N ARG A 42 11.38 -6.22 -3.57
CA ARG A 42 10.44 -6.85 -2.64
C ARG A 42 10.74 -6.24 -1.29
N SER A 43 10.09 -5.14 -0.96
CA SER A 43 9.92 -4.80 0.45
C SER A 43 9.02 -5.89 1.03
N ASN A 44 9.64 -6.96 1.53
CA ASN A 44 9.07 -7.72 2.61
C ASN A 44 9.04 -6.75 3.80
N THR A 45 8.05 -5.86 3.86
CA THR A 45 7.77 -5.10 5.07
C THR A 45 7.32 -6.13 6.09
N HIS A 46 8.29 -6.74 6.74
CA HIS A 46 8.09 -7.33 8.03
C HIS A 46 7.48 -6.22 8.89
N LYS A 47 6.15 -6.23 9.05
CA LYS A 47 5.47 -5.42 10.06
C LYS A 47 5.85 -5.97 11.43
N PHE A 48 7.13 -5.86 11.80
CA PHE A 48 7.68 -6.21 13.11
C PHE A 48 7.68 -5.01 14.07
N HIS A 49 6.83 -4.02 13.79
CA HIS A 49 6.30 -3.14 14.81
C HIS A 49 4.80 -3.42 14.86
N ARG A 50 4.28 -3.73 16.04
CA ARG A 50 2.83 -3.91 16.31
C ARG A 50 2.17 -2.53 16.17
N VAL A 51 2.06 -2.04 14.94
CA VAL A 51 1.43 -0.77 14.63
C VAL A 51 -0.03 -0.85 15.06
N ARG A 52 -0.42 0.05 15.96
CA ARG A 52 -1.80 0.18 16.44
C ARG A 52 -2.46 1.33 15.70
N SER A 53 -3.52 1.04 14.96
CA SER A 53 -4.29 2.11 14.32
C SER A 53 -4.96 3.00 15.36
N LEU A 54 -5.24 4.24 14.97
CA LEU A 54 -5.88 5.22 15.81
C LEU A 54 -7.15 4.66 16.48
N GLY A 55 -7.30 4.88 17.78
CA GLY A 55 -8.45 4.42 18.57
C GLY A 55 -8.39 2.94 18.99
N THR A 56 -7.32 2.21 18.68
CA THR A 56 -7.16 0.80 19.10
C THR A 56 -6.33 0.69 20.38
N TYR A 57 -7.00 0.50 21.52
CA TYR A 57 -6.37 0.41 22.84
C TYR A 57 -6.47 -1.02 23.38
N PRO A 58 -5.48 -1.90 23.11
CA PRO A 58 -5.51 -3.28 23.60
C PRO A 58 -5.22 -3.41 25.10
N ASP A 59 -4.53 -2.41 25.66
CA ASP A 59 -4.14 -2.39 27.07
C ASP A 59 -5.21 -1.60 27.84
N GLU A 60 -5.94 -2.28 28.72
CA GLU A 60 -7.03 -1.68 29.49
C GLU A 60 -6.49 -0.88 30.68
N HIS A 61 -6.39 0.44 30.52
CA HIS A 61 -6.02 1.35 31.61
C HIS A 61 -7.23 1.92 32.36
N PHE A 62 -8.37 2.06 31.69
CA PHE A 62 -9.62 2.51 32.29
C PHE A 62 -10.47 1.31 32.66
N THR A 63 -10.92 1.28 33.92
CA THR A 63 -11.80 0.21 34.42
C THR A 63 -13.23 0.69 34.62
N GLU A 64 -13.41 2.01 34.67
CA GLU A 64 -14.71 2.67 34.83
C GLU A 64 -15.56 2.56 33.56
N GLY A 65 -16.89 2.54 33.73
CA GLY A 65 -17.82 2.38 32.62
C GLY A 65 -17.85 3.58 31.65
N GLU A 66 -17.80 4.81 32.17
CA GLU A 66 -17.90 6.02 31.35
C GLU A 66 -16.72 6.19 30.37
N PRO A 67 -15.44 6.10 30.78
CA PRO A 67 -14.31 6.13 29.84
C PRO A 67 -14.42 5.05 28.75
N LYS A 68 -14.86 3.83 29.08
CA LYS A 68 -15.06 2.76 28.09
C LYS A 68 -16.13 3.12 27.05
N ARG A 69 -17.24 3.74 27.48
CA ARG A 69 -18.29 4.25 26.57
C ARG A 69 -17.77 5.34 25.65
N LEU A 70 -16.96 6.27 26.17
CA LEU A 70 -16.35 7.34 25.38
C LEU A 70 -15.36 6.79 24.35
N ILE A 71 -14.55 5.79 24.71
CA ILE A 71 -13.66 5.09 23.78
C ILE A 71 -14.47 4.42 22.65
N ALA A 72 -15.55 3.72 22.98
CA ALA A 72 -16.41 3.09 21.97
C ALA A 72 -17.06 4.12 21.03
N ALA A 73 -17.53 5.25 21.57
CA ALA A 73 -18.08 6.35 20.77
C ALA A 73 -17.03 6.96 19.84
N PHE A 74 -15.80 7.16 20.35
CA PHE A 74 -14.67 7.63 19.55
C PHE A 74 -14.34 6.66 18.41
N GLN A 75 -14.25 5.36 18.69
CA GLN A 75 -14.02 4.32 17.68
C GLN A 75 -15.11 4.31 16.60
N GLY A 76 -16.38 4.42 17.00
CA GLY A 76 -17.50 4.53 16.05
C GLY A 76 -17.38 5.75 15.13
N ARG A 77 -16.97 6.90 15.69
CA ARG A 77 -16.72 8.12 14.89
C ARG A 77 -15.58 7.93 13.89
N LEU A 78 -14.50 7.25 14.28
CA LEU A 78 -13.38 6.94 13.38
C LEU A 78 -13.81 6.03 12.22
N THR A 79 -14.65 5.03 12.49
CA THR A 79 -15.22 4.17 11.44
C THR A 79 -16.04 4.98 10.44
N GLN A 80 -16.90 5.88 10.93
CA GLN A 80 -17.68 6.77 10.07
C GLN A 80 -16.77 7.66 9.18
N ILE A 81 -15.75 8.30 9.78
CA ILE A 81 -14.80 9.14 9.04
C ILE A 81 -14.07 8.33 7.97
N SER A 82 -13.64 7.11 8.28
CA SER A 82 -12.98 6.24 7.29
C SER A 82 -13.91 5.91 6.12
N GLN A 83 -15.18 5.60 6.39
CA GLN A 83 -16.18 5.36 5.34
C GLN A 83 -16.39 6.58 4.44
N GLU A 84 -16.50 7.77 5.03
CA GLU A 84 -16.63 9.04 4.28
C GLU A 84 -15.39 9.32 3.42
N ILE A 85 -14.18 9.06 3.95
CA ILE A 85 -12.93 9.19 3.21
C ILE A 85 -12.87 8.19 2.05
N GLN A 86 -13.30 6.94 2.27
CA GLN A 86 -13.35 5.91 1.25
C GLN A 86 -14.31 6.29 0.13
N GLU A 87 -15.50 6.81 0.46
CA GLU A 87 -16.47 7.28 -0.53
C GLU A 87 -15.93 8.47 -1.33
N ARG A 88 -15.40 9.50 -0.66
CA ARG A 88 -14.77 10.65 -1.31
C ARG A 88 -13.62 10.23 -2.24
N ASN A 89 -12.83 9.22 -1.85
CA ASN A 89 -11.70 8.76 -2.65
C ASN A 89 -12.11 8.05 -3.94
N LYS A 90 -13.36 7.56 -4.08
CA LYS A 90 -13.85 6.93 -5.32
C LYS A 90 -13.98 7.92 -6.47
N SER A 91 -14.22 9.21 -6.19
CA SER A 91 -14.37 10.25 -7.21
C SER A 91 -13.06 10.93 -7.61
N LEU A 92 -11.94 10.58 -6.94
CA LEU A 92 -10.64 11.22 -7.19
C LEU A 92 -9.78 10.37 -8.12
N PRO A 93 -9.12 10.98 -9.13
CA PRO A 93 -8.14 10.28 -9.97
C PRO A 93 -6.98 9.69 -9.14
N ILE A 94 -6.62 10.37 -8.05
CA ILE A 94 -5.61 9.94 -7.09
C ILE A 94 -6.22 9.97 -5.68
N PRO A 95 -6.43 8.81 -5.04
CA PRO A 95 -7.00 8.74 -3.69
C PRO A 95 -6.09 9.36 -2.63
N TYR A 96 -6.65 10.17 -1.73
CA TYR A 96 -5.95 10.69 -0.56
C TYR A 96 -6.23 9.81 0.66
N ARG A 97 -5.23 9.03 1.09
CA ARG A 97 -5.36 7.99 2.13
C ARG A 97 -4.60 8.28 3.44
N TYR A 98 -3.74 9.31 3.46
CA TYR A 98 -2.82 9.54 4.57
C TYR A 98 -3.53 9.83 5.91
N LEU A 99 -4.74 10.39 5.86
CA LEU A 99 -5.54 10.69 7.04
C LEU A 99 -6.71 9.72 7.27
N ASP A 100 -6.72 8.57 6.59
CA ASP A 100 -7.68 7.51 6.94
C ASP A 100 -7.33 6.99 8.35
N PRO A 101 -8.28 6.97 9.31
CA PRO A 101 -8.03 6.46 10.66
C PRO A 101 -7.40 5.07 10.71
N HIS A 102 -7.64 4.21 9.71
CA HIS A 102 -7.02 2.88 9.62
C HIS A 102 -5.55 2.91 9.18
N GLN A 103 -5.06 4.01 8.64
CA GLN A 103 -3.68 4.22 8.21
C GLN A 103 -2.85 5.04 9.20
N ILE A 104 -3.50 5.71 10.16
CA ILE A 104 -2.85 6.52 11.20
C ILE A 104 -2.49 5.64 12.40
N GLU A 105 -1.25 5.75 12.89
CA GLU A 105 -0.83 5.10 14.13
C GLU A 105 -1.31 5.88 15.38
N ASN A 106 -1.59 5.16 16.46
CA ASN A 106 -1.98 5.74 17.75
C ASN A 106 -0.86 6.60 18.39
N SER A 107 0.40 6.35 18.03
CA SER A 107 1.58 6.98 18.63
C SER A 107 2.69 7.16 17.58
N THR A 108 3.66 8.03 17.86
CA THR A 108 4.90 8.15 17.07
C THR A 108 5.89 7.08 17.50
N SER A 109 6.32 6.20 16.59
CA SER A 109 7.28 5.12 16.89
C SER A 109 8.40 5.01 15.85
N ILE A 110 8.72 6.13 15.18
CA ILE A 110 9.73 6.26 14.11
C ILE A 110 11.05 6.84 14.61
#